data_AF-A0A925UVS8-F1
#
_entry.id   AF-A0A925UVS8-F1
#
_cell.length_a   1.000
_cell.length_b   1.000
_cell.length_c   1.000
_cell.angle_alpha   90.00
_cell.angle_beta   90.00
_cell.angle_gamma   90.00
#
_symmetry.space_group_name_H-M   'P 1'
#
loop_
_entity.id
_entity.type
_entity.pdbx_description
1 polymer ?
#
loop_
_entity_poly.entity_id
_entity_poly.type
_entity_poly.pdbx_seq_one_letter_code
_entity_poly.pdbx_strand_id
1 'polypeptide(L)'
;MSYRLFGCGKYRRLMHEKYDRALSLREREFMAQHRAVCAECHHEEIQGASALNMLRLASIEEDIYESGQVFQERVLRRLKVRDTRESVRYWSPAFVGAAIAGLTVLAALQLVSGRPSMPSSANPAGEVRLERNLGRLPLIDIDKIERMR
;
A
#
# COMPACT_ATOMS: atom_id res chain seq x y z
N MET A 1 23.40 -44.97 -17.27
CA MET A 1 24.29 -43.79 -17.32
C MET A 1 23.99 -42.89 -16.13
N SER A 2 24.96 -42.73 -15.22
CA SER A 2 24.81 -42.04 -13.94
C SER A 2 25.05 -40.53 -14.10
N TYR A 3 24.00 -39.79 -14.45
CA TYR A 3 24.03 -38.32 -14.48
C TYR A 3 23.87 -37.68 -13.08
N ARG A 4 23.87 -38.49 -12.02
CA ARG A 4 23.48 -38.06 -10.66
C ARG A 4 24.56 -37.32 -9.88
N LEU A 5 25.82 -37.31 -10.34
CA LEU A 5 26.94 -36.82 -9.52
C LEU A 5 27.26 -35.33 -9.70
N PHE A 6 26.98 -34.71 -10.85
CA PHE A 6 27.49 -33.37 -11.18
C PHE A 6 26.78 -32.20 -10.45
N GLY A 7 25.75 -32.48 -9.64
CA GLY A 7 25.00 -31.45 -8.91
C GLY A 7 25.11 -31.52 -7.38
N CYS A 8 25.42 -32.68 -6.80
CA CYS A 8 25.27 -32.91 -5.36
C CYS A 8 26.19 -32.02 -4.52
N GLY A 9 27.44 -31.82 -4.94
CA GLY A 9 28.37 -30.93 -4.23
C GLY A 9 27.90 -29.48 -4.16
N LYS A 10 27.42 -28.94 -5.29
CA LYS A 10 26.82 -27.61 -5.36
C LYS A 10 25.54 -27.53 -4.52
N TYR A 11 24.72 -28.56 -4.56
CA TYR A 11 23.50 -28.64 -3.76
C TYR A 11 23.77 -28.60 -2.26
N ARG A 12 24.69 -29.46 -1.75
CA ARG A 12 25.08 -29.46 -0.34
C ARG A 12 25.63 -28.11 0.10
N ARG A 13 26.49 -27.49 -0.73
CA ARG A 13 27.01 -26.15 -0.47
C ARG A 13 25.87 -25.12 -0.33
N LEU A 14 24.93 -25.08 -1.28
CA LEU A 14 23.78 -24.18 -1.22
C LEU A 14 22.84 -24.48 -0.05
N MET A 15 22.75 -25.74 0.36
CA MET A 15 21.96 -26.18 1.52
C MET A 15 22.51 -25.60 2.82
N HIS A 16 23.83 -25.44 2.97
CA HIS A 16 24.44 -24.73 4.09
C HIS A 16 24.30 -23.20 3.94
N GLU A 17 24.63 -22.66 2.77
CA GLU A 17 24.59 -21.20 2.53
C GLU A 17 23.19 -20.59 2.70
N LYS A 18 22.10 -21.36 2.53
CA LYS A 18 20.73 -20.86 2.73
C LYS A 18 20.44 -20.38 4.16
N TYR A 19 21.22 -20.83 5.14
CA TYR A 19 21.09 -20.40 6.53
C TYR A 19 21.88 -19.12 6.81
N ASP A 20 22.96 -18.88 6.06
CA ASP A 20 23.85 -17.72 6.25
C ASP A 20 23.45 -16.53 5.36
N ARG A 21 22.87 -16.78 4.18
CA ARG A 21 22.49 -15.75 3.22
C ARG A 21 21.22 -16.07 2.46
N ALA A 22 20.61 -15.03 1.90
CA ALA A 22 19.54 -15.19 0.91
C ALA A 22 20.09 -15.82 -0.38
N LEU A 23 19.42 -16.86 -0.86
CA LEU A 23 19.72 -17.48 -2.14
C LEU A 23 19.10 -16.68 -3.29
N SER A 24 19.86 -16.54 -4.38
CA SER A 24 19.37 -15.95 -5.63
C SER A 24 18.24 -16.79 -6.24
N LEU A 25 17.47 -16.21 -7.18
CA LEU A 25 16.40 -16.93 -7.89
C LEU A 25 16.94 -18.20 -8.57
N ARG A 26 18.04 -18.07 -9.31
CA ARG A 26 18.68 -19.16 -10.05
C ARG A 26 19.17 -20.29 -9.15
N GLU A 27 19.66 -19.97 -7.95
CA GLU A 27 20.08 -20.97 -6.96
C GLU A 27 18.88 -21.74 -6.39
N ARG A 28 17.77 -21.04 -6.11
CA ARG A 28 16.53 -21.66 -5.66
C ARG A 28 15.94 -22.60 -6.73
N GLU A 29 15.93 -22.17 -7.98
CA GLU A 29 15.50 -23.00 -9.12
C GLU A 29 16.39 -24.24 -9.27
N PHE A 30 17.72 -24.08 -9.17
CA PHE A 30 18.65 -25.20 -9.19
C PHE A 30 18.36 -26.20 -8.05
N MET A 31 18.14 -25.73 -6.83
CA MET A 31 17.79 -26.60 -5.70
C MET A 31 16.46 -27.34 -5.95
N ALA A 32 15.43 -26.65 -6.43
CA ALA A 32 14.14 -27.26 -6.74
C ALA A 32 14.25 -28.36 -7.81
N GLN A 33 15.00 -28.09 -8.89
CA GLN A 33 15.26 -29.08 -9.94
C GLN A 33 16.08 -30.27 -9.42
N HIS A 34 17.08 -30.02 -8.58
CA HIS A 34 17.92 -31.09 -8.03
C HIS A 34 17.14 -31.99 -7.07
N ARG A 35 16.23 -31.45 -6.24
CA ARG A 35 15.34 -32.23 -5.36
C ARG A 35 14.50 -33.23 -6.13
N ALA A 36 14.02 -32.85 -7.32
CA ALA A 36 13.21 -33.72 -8.17
C ALA A 36 13.99 -34.91 -8.75
N VAL A 37 15.33 -34.81 -8.83
CA VAL A 37 16.20 -35.81 -9.48
C VAL A 37 16.99 -36.65 -8.47
N CYS A 38 17.40 -36.07 -7.34
CA CYS A 38 18.26 -36.70 -6.34
C CYS A 38 17.54 -36.86 -5.00
N ALA A 39 16.97 -38.04 -4.78
CA ALA A 39 16.25 -38.37 -3.54
C ALA A 39 17.16 -38.35 -2.29
N GLU A 40 18.42 -38.77 -2.43
CA GLU A 40 19.40 -38.78 -1.32
C GLU A 40 19.63 -37.37 -0.76
N CYS A 41 19.97 -36.41 -1.62
CA CYS A 41 20.17 -35.02 -1.21
C CYS A 41 18.89 -34.37 -0.69
N HIS A 42 17.72 -34.78 -1.18
CA HIS A 42 16.43 -34.32 -0.64
C HIS A 42 16.19 -34.86 0.78
N HIS A 43 16.50 -36.14 1.02
CA HIS A 43 16.42 -36.73 2.36
C HIS A 43 17.39 -36.09 3.35
N GLU A 44 18.63 -35.83 2.94
CA GLU A 44 19.62 -35.10 3.75
C GLU A 44 19.09 -33.72 4.16
N GLU A 45 18.45 -32.99 3.23
CA GLU A 45 17.84 -31.69 3.54
C GLU A 45 16.69 -31.80 4.56
N ILE A 46 15.79 -32.78 4.39
CA ILE A 46 14.67 -33.01 5.32
C ILE A 46 15.20 -33.35 6.72
N GLN A 47 16.18 -34.24 6.80
CA GLN A 47 16.81 -34.63 8.07
C GLN A 47 17.48 -33.43 8.74
N GLY A 48 18.22 -32.62 7.99
CA GLY A 48 18.86 -31.40 8.51
C GLY A 48 17.84 -30.37 9.01
N ALA A 49 16.74 -30.16 8.27
CA ALA A 49 15.66 -29.28 8.69
C ALA A 49 14.97 -29.80 9.98
N SER A 50 14.74 -31.12 10.07
CA SER A 50 14.16 -31.75 11.26
C SER A 50 15.08 -31.61 12.47
N ALA A 51 16.39 -31.83 12.32
CA ALA A 51 17.36 -31.69 13.40
C ALA A 51 17.42 -30.25 13.93
N LEU A 52 17.45 -29.26 13.03
CA LEU A 52 17.41 -27.85 13.42
C LEU A 52 16.10 -27.48 14.11
N ASN A 53 14.98 -28.06 13.69
CA ASN A 53 13.70 -27.86 14.36
C ASN A 53 13.71 -28.42 15.79
N MET A 54 14.27 -29.61 16.01
CA MET A 54 14.42 -30.17 17.35
C MET A 54 15.33 -29.31 18.24
N LEU A 55 16.44 -28.80 17.71
CA LEU A 55 17.33 -27.89 18.44
C LEU A 55 16.64 -26.58 18.84
N ARG A 56 15.80 -26.03 17.95
CA ARG A 56 15.01 -24.83 18.26
C ARG A 56 14.01 -25.11 19.37
N LEU A 57 13.30 -26.22 19.31
CA LEU A 57 12.34 -26.62 20.35
C LEU A 57 13.03 -26.81 21.70
N ALA A 58 14.19 -27.48 21.73
CA ALA A 58 14.97 -27.65 22.94
C ALA A 58 15.48 -26.31 23.51
N SER A 59 15.88 -25.35 22.67
CA SER A 59 16.35 -24.04 23.11
C SER A 59 15.27 -23.13 23.72
N ILE A 60 14.00 -23.52 23.60
CA ILE A 60 12.82 -22.71 23.92
C ILE A 60 12.23 -23.09 25.29
N GLU A 61 12.62 -24.21 25.89
CA GLU A 61 11.91 -24.78 27.05
C GLU A 61 12.17 -24.10 28.41
N GLU A 62 13.22 -23.30 28.61
CA GLU A 62 13.60 -22.86 29.98
C GLU A 62 12.97 -21.53 30.46
N ASP A 63 12.55 -20.59 29.59
CA ASP A 63 12.14 -19.22 30.03
C ASP A 63 10.73 -18.74 29.59
N ILE A 64 9.94 -19.60 28.94
CA ILE A 64 8.72 -19.14 28.21
C ILE A 64 7.45 -19.13 29.05
N TYR A 65 7.37 -19.90 30.13
CA TYR A 65 6.12 -20.01 30.89
C TYR A 65 5.70 -18.69 31.56
N GLU A 66 6.66 -17.82 31.95
CA GLU A 66 6.35 -16.52 32.55
C GLU A 66 6.37 -15.35 31.53
N SER A 67 7.20 -15.42 30.49
CA SER A 67 7.36 -14.33 29.50
C SER A 67 6.45 -14.47 28.26
N GLY A 68 5.92 -15.68 28.01
CA GLY A 68 5.22 -16.04 26.78
C GLY A 68 3.87 -15.34 26.59
N GLN A 69 3.10 -15.11 27.65
CA GLN A 69 1.77 -14.49 27.52
C GLN A 69 1.85 -13.04 27.04
N VAL A 70 2.75 -12.24 27.61
CA VAL A 70 2.92 -10.82 27.24
C VAL A 70 3.55 -10.67 25.85
N PHE A 71 4.39 -11.62 25.43
CA PHE A 71 4.96 -11.64 24.09
C PHE A 71 3.91 -12.02 23.03
N GLN A 72 3.13 -13.08 23.29
CA GLN A 72 2.08 -13.54 22.37
C GLN A 72 1.04 -12.45 22.14
N GLU A 73 0.59 -11.74 23.17
CA GLU A 73 -0.36 -10.63 22.99
C GLU A 73 0.20 -9.51 22.11
N ARG A 74 1.48 -9.13 22.29
CA ARG A 74 2.11 -8.10 21.47
C ARG A 74 2.30 -8.53 20.02
N VAL A 75 2.68 -9.78 19.78
CA VAL A 75 2.84 -10.32 18.42
C VAL A 75 1.50 -10.45 17.72
N LEU A 76 0.48 -11.01 18.40
CA LEU A 76 -0.87 -11.13 17.87
C LEU A 76 -1.49 -9.77 17.56
N ARG A 77 -1.28 -8.77 18.42
CA ARG A 77 -1.70 -7.39 18.15
C ARG A 77 -1.02 -6.83 16.88
N ARG A 78 0.28 -7.03 16.72
CA ARG A 78 1.01 -6.56 15.51
C ARG A 78 0.53 -7.27 14.24
N LEU A 79 0.26 -8.56 14.30
CA LEU A 79 -0.25 -9.33 13.16
C LEU A 79 -1.65 -8.84 12.75
N LYS A 80 -2.57 -8.65 13.71
CA LYS A 80 -3.89 -8.08 13.44
C LYS A 80 -3.81 -6.69 12.79
N VAL A 81 -2.89 -5.84 13.25
CA VAL A 81 -2.69 -4.49 12.67
C VAL A 81 -2.12 -4.56 11.25
N ARG A 82 -1.29 -5.54 10.92
CA ARG A 82 -0.79 -5.72 9.55
C ARG A 82 -1.87 -6.22 8.61
N ASP A 83 -2.64 -7.21 9.04
CA ASP A 83 -3.72 -7.80 8.23
C ASP A 83 -4.83 -6.78 7.90
N THR A 84 -5.18 -5.93 8.87
CA THR A 84 -6.12 -4.81 8.62
C THR A 84 -5.53 -3.75 7.69
N ARG A 85 -4.22 -3.47 7.76
CA ARG A 85 -3.58 -2.50 6.87
C ARG A 85 -3.48 -3.02 5.43
N GLU A 86 -3.24 -4.31 5.24
CA GLU A 86 -3.18 -4.94 3.92
C GLU A 86 -4.56 -5.03 3.27
N SER A 87 -5.59 -5.38 4.05
CA SER A 87 -6.98 -5.31 3.55
C SER A 87 -7.38 -3.90 3.16
N VAL A 88 -7.13 -2.87 3.99
CA VAL A 88 -7.47 -1.47 3.60
C VAL A 88 -6.75 -1.03 2.32
N ARG A 89 -5.50 -1.47 2.10
CA ARG A 89 -4.74 -1.16 0.88
C ARG A 89 -5.31 -1.83 -0.37
N TYR A 90 -5.92 -3.02 -0.24
CA TYR A 90 -6.59 -3.69 -1.34
C TYR A 90 -7.90 -2.98 -1.73
N TRP A 91 -8.64 -2.44 -0.76
CA TRP A 91 -9.92 -1.78 -1.02
C TRP A 91 -9.79 -0.28 -1.35
N SER A 92 -8.66 0.36 -1.05
CA SER A 92 -8.49 1.81 -1.29
C SER A 92 -8.71 2.26 -2.75
N PRO A 93 -8.27 1.52 -3.79
CA PRO A 93 -8.51 1.95 -5.18
C PRO A 93 -10.00 1.94 -5.55
N ALA A 94 -10.77 0.97 -5.04
CA ALA A 94 -12.19 0.86 -5.31
C ALA A 94 -12.97 2.04 -4.68
N PHE A 95 -12.61 2.43 -3.45
CA PHE A 95 -13.21 3.60 -2.79
C PHE A 95 -12.88 4.91 -3.49
N VAL A 96 -11.65 5.09 -3.96
CA VAL A 96 -11.25 6.27 -4.75
C VAL A 96 -12.05 6.32 -6.05
N GLY A 97 -12.19 5.19 -6.75
CA GLY A 97 -13.01 5.10 -7.95
C GLY A 97 -14.48 5.45 -7.70
N ALA A 98 -15.08 4.90 -6.63
CA ALA A 98 -16.45 5.20 -6.24
C ALA A 98 -16.66 6.67 -5.88
N ALA A 99 -15.71 7.30 -5.18
CA ALA A 99 -15.77 8.72 -4.84
C ALA A 99 -15.74 9.61 -6.09
N ILE A 100 -14.86 9.32 -7.05
CA ILE A 100 -14.78 10.05 -8.32
C ILE A 100 -16.09 9.89 -9.11
N ALA A 101 -16.61 8.66 -9.22
CA ALA A 101 -17.89 8.41 -9.90
C ALA A 101 -19.07 9.12 -9.22
N GLY A 102 -19.08 9.21 -7.88
CA GLY A 102 -20.09 9.98 -7.14
C GLY A 102 -20.01 11.47 -7.45
N LEU A 103 -18.80 12.04 -7.49
CA LEU A 103 -18.59 13.45 -7.83
C LEU A 103 -19.01 13.77 -9.27
N THR A 104 -18.75 12.89 -10.23
CA THR A 104 -19.17 13.11 -11.62
C THR A 104 -20.68 13.08 -11.77
N VAL A 105 -21.38 12.16 -11.08
CA VAL A 105 -22.85 12.12 -11.07
C VAL A 105 -23.44 13.39 -10.44
N LEU A 106 -22.88 13.85 -9.31
CA LEU A 106 -23.32 15.10 -8.68
C LEU A 106 -23.12 16.32 -9.59
N ALA A 107 -21.97 16.42 -10.25
CA ALA A 107 -21.69 17.50 -11.21
C ALA A 107 -22.68 17.46 -12.39
N ALA A 108 -22.97 16.28 -12.93
CA ALA A 108 -23.97 16.11 -13.98
C ALA A 108 -25.37 16.54 -13.52
N LEU A 109 -25.74 16.22 -12.26
CA LEU A 109 -27.02 16.61 -11.69
C LEU A 109 -27.15 18.14 -11.54
N GLN A 110 -26.07 18.83 -11.16
CA GLN A 110 -26.04 20.29 -11.07
C GLN A 110 -26.25 20.96 -12.44
N LEU A 111 -25.66 20.41 -13.50
CA LEU A 111 -25.85 20.92 -14.86
C LEU A 111 -27.30 20.77 -15.37
N VAL A 112 -27.98 19.68 -14.99
CA VAL A 112 -29.37 19.45 -15.40
C VAL A 112 -30.36 20.29 -14.57
N SER A 113 -30.07 20.51 -13.29
CA SER A 113 -30.96 21.20 -12.36
C SER A 113 -30.92 22.73 -12.52
N GLY A 114 -29.82 23.26 -13.08
CA GLY A 114 -29.68 24.68 -13.40
C GLY A 114 -30.43 25.08 -14.67
N ARG A 115 -31.77 24.97 -14.70
CA ARG A 115 -32.53 25.80 -15.64
C ARG A 115 -32.51 27.22 -15.09
N PRO A 116 -31.84 28.20 -15.74
CA PRO A 116 -31.97 29.58 -15.34
C PRO A 116 -33.45 29.93 -15.49
N SER A 117 -34.12 30.17 -14.36
CA SER A 117 -35.39 30.90 -14.39
C SER A 117 -35.04 32.24 -15.02
N MET A 118 -35.35 32.41 -16.30
CA MET A 118 -35.21 33.72 -16.93
C MET A 118 -35.99 34.69 -16.03
N PRO A 119 -35.39 35.79 -15.56
CA PRO A 119 -36.17 36.81 -14.92
C PRO A 119 -37.22 37.21 -15.94
N SER A 120 -38.49 36.91 -15.64
CA SER A 120 -39.62 37.36 -16.44
C SER A 120 -39.50 38.88 -16.48
N SER A 121 -39.00 39.42 -17.59
CA SER A 121 -38.92 40.86 -17.79
C SER A 121 -40.33 41.36 -18.09
N ALA A 122 -41.17 41.35 -17.05
CA ALA A 122 -42.36 42.18 -16.97
C ALA A 122 -41.88 43.61 -16.66
N ASN A 123 -41.08 44.18 -17.55
CA ASN A 123 -40.83 45.60 -17.57
C ASN A 123 -41.96 46.19 -18.42
N PRO A 124 -42.96 46.89 -17.86
CA PRO A 124 -43.79 47.75 -18.67
C PRO A 124 -42.85 48.75 -19.36
N ALA A 125 -42.99 48.87 -20.67
CA ALA A 125 -42.19 49.75 -21.50
C ALA A 125 -42.12 51.15 -20.86
N GLY A 126 -40.90 51.64 -20.57
CA GLY A 126 -40.70 53.09 -20.46
C GLY A 126 -39.91 53.66 -19.29
N GLU A 127 -39.27 52.87 -18.41
CA GLU A 127 -38.38 53.47 -17.40
C GLU A 127 -36.91 53.15 -17.66
N VAL A 128 -36.23 54.07 -18.33
CA VAL A 128 -34.76 54.17 -18.32
C VAL A 128 -34.37 54.64 -16.91
N ARG A 129 -34.17 53.68 -16.00
CA ARG A 129 -33.63 53.97 -14.67
C ARG A 129 -32.13 54.22 -14.82
N LEU A 130 -31.76 55.49 -14.91
CA LEU A 130 -30.38 55.95 -14.88
C LEU A 130 -29.87 55.75 -13.44
N GLU A 131 -29.32 54.57 -13.15
CA GLU A 131 -28.60 54.32 -11.90
C GLU A 131 -27.35 55.21 -11.88
N ARG A 132 -27.50 56.40 -11.32
CA ARG A 132 -26.36 57.19 -10.82
C ARG A 132 -25.73 56.40 -9.67
N ASN A 133 -24.77 55.55 -10.02
CA ASN A 133 -23.75 55.07 -9.09
C ASN A 133 -22.85 56.24 -8.67
N LEU A 134 -23.37 57.12 -7.82
CA LEU A 134 -22.60 58.07 -7.01
C LEU A 134 -22.14 57.33 -5.76
N GLY A 135 -21.22 56.39 -5.92
CA GLY A 135 -20.73 55.57 -4.82
C GLY A 135 -19.43 54.87 -5.18
N ARG A 136 -18.31 55.47 -4.73
CA ARG A 136 -16.92 55.00 -4.84
C ARG A 136 -16.22 55.27 -6.17
N LEU A 137 -15.77 56.52 -6.32
CA LEU A 137 -14.45 56.72 -6.90
C LEU A 137 -13.42 56.17 -5.91
N PRO A 138 -12.48 55.30 -6.33
CA PRO A 138 -11.37 54.89 -5.48
C PRO A 138 -10.51 56.12 -5.17
N LEU A 139 -10.36 56.44 -3.88
CA LEU A 139 -9.44 57.47 -3.42
C LEU A 139 -8.02 56.96 -3.75
N ILE A 140 -7.36 57.58 -4.72
CA ILE A 140 -5.94 57.33 -5.00
C ILE A 140 -5.17 57.97 -3.86
N ASP A 141 -4.64 57.14 -2.98
CA ASP A 141 -3.85 57.53 -1.81
C ASP A 141 -2.45 57.96 -2.26
N ILE A 142 -2.24 59.26 -2.40
CA ILE A 142 -1.03 59.87 -2.98
C ILE A 142 0.20 59.61 -2.09
N ASP A 143 -0.01 59.39 -0.79
CA ASP A 143 1.04 59.11 0.20
C ASP A 143 1.74 57.76 -0.02
N LYS A 144 1.15 56.85 -0.80
CA LYS A 144 1.77 55.56 -1.15
C LYS A 144 2.83 55.68 -2.26
N ILE A 145 2.81 56.75 -3.04
CA ILE A 145 3.74 56.93 -4.17
C ILE A 145 5.09 57.48 -3.69
N GLU A 146 5.11 58.26 -2.60
CA GLU A 146 6.36 58.82 -2.04
C GLU A 146 7.22 57.79 -1.30
N ARG A 147 6.65 56.67 -0.86
CA ARG A 147 7.38 55.58 -0.18
C ARG A 147 8.06 54.57 -1.12
N MET A 148 7.87 54.71 -2.43
CA MET A 148 8.51 53.84 -3.45
C MET A 148 9.68 54.52 -4.18
N ARG A 149 10.17 55.65 -3.67
CA ARG A 149 11.39 56.31 -4.15
C ARG A 149 12.43 56.36 -3.06
#